data_AF-A0A1Q7RJR1-F1
#
_entry.id   AF-A0A1Q7RJR1-F1
#
_cell.length_a   1.000
_cell.length_b   1.000
_cell.length_c   1.000
_cell.angle_alpha   90.00
_cell.angle_beta   90.00
_cell.angle_gamma   90.00
#
_symmetry.space_group_name_H-M   'P 1'
#
loop_
_entity.id
_entity.type
_entity.pdbx_description
1 polymer ?
#
loop_
_entity_poly.entity_id
_entity_poly.type
_entity_poly.pdbx_seq_one_letter_code
_entity_poly.pdbx_strand_id
1 'polypeptide(L)'
;MTSRCLVIQVVACDTTEAACRAYLAADPRADVVELRWDLVRDLDADRMLALKGKPKLITVRSRQQGGAARPAEREPLLRKALAAGVAYLDLEFGDRDLVFVRGRGRTRRLLSHHDFNGTPADLLALYHEMRAAGGDALPKIVTFADAASDIVRVRDLLQSAGPGSLIAFCMGAKGVPSRILAPSWGSAAVYAPARGAAGSAPGQVSLEELFGLYRFHRIGPGTRLLGILGYPIGHSLSPRLHNAALAELGLDYCYLPFETSRLAEFLPVLSELRLVGLSVTLPHKEAILPHLDALDDTARRVGAVNTVLKVWNRLEGRNTDVEASLAPLRGRLALDGARVAVMGAGGAARALVDGLVRSGARVTVFNRTAAHARILARRFGARHLPWARLRRFPCDLLVNATSVGLAPEIHRSPVPASWINAPVVYDIIYNPPETRLLREARCRGQSTLSGVEMFVAQAAAQFALFTGRQAPVDLMRRVALEALGEDPRAAAGLPPQKPRPRRGKRD
;
A
#
# COMPACT_ATOMS: atom_id res chain seq x y z
N MET A 1 -15.64 17.06 -22.60
CA MET A 1 -15.16 17.50 -21.27
C MET A 1 -15.16 16.27 -20.37
N THR A 2 -14.00 15.77 -19.96
CA THR A 2 -13.93 14.66 -19.00
C THR A 2 -14.49 15.11 -17.66
N SER A 3 -15.58 14.48 -17.20
CA SER A 3 -16.14 14.76 -15.87
C SER A 3 -15.07 14.51 -14.80
N ARG A 4 -14.78 15.51 -13.97
CA ARG A 4 -13.76 15.40 -12.91
C ARG A 4 -14.30 14.52 -11.77
N CYS A 5 -13.52 13.52 -11.37
CA CYS A 5 -13.81 12.70 -10.18
C CYS A 5 -13.77 13.58 -8.91
N LEU A 6 -14.89 13.67 -8.21
CA LEU A 6 -15.01 14.43 -6.96
C LEU A 6 -14.34 13.71 -5.79
N VAL A 7 -13.67 14.46 -4.93
CA VAL A 7 -13.12 13.91 -3.68
C VAL A 7 -14.07 14.23 -2.52
N ILE A 8 -14.63 13.18 -1.93
CA ILE A 8 -15.57 13.26 -0.80
C ILE A 8 -14.81 12.95 0.49
N GLN A 9 -14.66 13.95 1.36
CA GLN A 9 -14.12 13.73 2.69
C GLN A 9 -15.20 13.12 3.60
N VAL A 10 -14.89 12.00 4.22
CA VAL A 10 -15.80 11.34 5.16
C VAL A 10 -15.58 11.86 6.58
N VAL A 11 -16.64 12.33 7.23
CA VAL A 11 -16.70 12.66 8.66
C VAL A 11 -17.52 11.59 9.36
N ALA A 12 -16.81 10.67 10.02
CA ALA A 12 -17.35 9.56 10.79
C ALA A 12 -17.03 9.74 12.29
N CYS A 13 -17.68 10.73 12.91
CA CYS A 13 -17.53 11.04 14.33
C CYS A 13 -18.72 10.52 15.13
N ASP A 14 -18.52 10.29 16.42
CA ASP A 14 -19.54 9.74 17.32
C ASP A 14 -20.33 10.82 18.09
N THR A 15 -19.90 12.08 18.03
CA THR A 15 -20.60 13.23 18.64
C THR A 15 -20.80 14.40 17.68
N THR A 16 -21.83 15.20 17.91
CA THR A 16 -22.13 16.39 17.09
C THR A 16 -20.99 17.39 17.15
N GLU A 17 -20.38 17.60 18.32
CA GLU A 17 -19.28 18.55 18.46
C GLU A 17 -18.05 18.12 17.62
N ALA A 18 -17.67 16.85 17.69
CA ALA A 18 -16.57 16.30 16.91
C ALA A 18 -16.87 16.38 15.40
N ALA A 19 -18.09 16.06 14.98
CA ALA A 19 -18.50 16.16 13.58
C ALA A 19 -18.45 17.62 13.07
N CYS A 20 -18.94 18.58 13.86
CA CYS A 20 -18.88 20.01 13.53
C CYS A 20 -17.42 20.48 13.37
N ARG A 21 -16.55 20.10 14.31
CA ARG A 21 -15.12 20.43 14.28
C ARG A 21 -14.44 19.84 13.05
N ALA A 22 -14.70 18.57 12.73
CA ALA A 22 -14.13 17.89 11.57
C ALA A 22 -14.61 18.48 10.24
N TYR A 23 -15.89 18.89 10.16
CA TYR A 23 -16.43 19.59 8.98
C TYR A 23 -15.78 20.96 8.76
N LEU A 24 -15.64 21.77 9.81
CA LEU A 24 -15.01 23.08 9.71
C LEU A 24 -13.51 22.98 9.40
N ALA A 25 -12.86 21.89 9.83
CA ALA A 25 -11.48 21.57 9.53
C ALA A 25 -11.29 20.71 8.26
N ALA A 26 -12.30 20.63 7.38
CA ALA A 26 -12.23 19.82 6.17
C ALA A 26 -11.04 20.23 5.27
N ASP A 27 -10.36 19.22 4.73
CA ASP A 27 -9.18 19.40 3.90
C ASP A 27 -9.52 20.27 2.68
N PRO A 28 -8.72 21.32 2.38
CA PRO A 28 -9.02 22.21 1.27
C PRO A 28 -9.16 21.48 -0.07
N ARG A 29 -8.53 20.32 -0.25
CA ARG A 29 -8.55 19.51 -1.47
C ARG A 29 -9.81 18.64 -1.62
N ALA A 30 -10.63 18.48 -0.57
CA ALA A 30 -11.91 17.79 -0.68
C ALA A 30 -12.94 18.67 -1.41
N ASP A 31 -13.72 18.11 -2.33
CA ASP A 31 -14.75 18.85 -3.05
C ASP A 31 -16.08 18.89 -2.26
N VAL A 32 -16.36 17.84 -1.50
CA VAL A 32 -17.60 17.64 -0.72
C VAL A 32 -17.24 17.01 0.64
N VAL A 33 -18.02 17.30 1.67
CA VAL A 33 -17.89 16.64 2.98
C VAL A 33 -19.12 15.77 3.24
N GLU A 34 -18.91 14.46 3.40
CA GLU A 34 -19.92 13.51 3.86
C GLU A 34 -20.04 13.57 5.38
N LEU A 35 -21.24 13.84 5.88
CA LEU A 35 -21.59 13.78 7.29
C LEU A 35 -22.38 12.49 7.54
N ARG A 36 -21.75 11.55 8.26
CA ARG A 36 -22.36 10.26 8.65
C ARG A 36 -23.23 10.45 9.89
N TRP A 37 -24.43 11.00 9.70
CA TRP A 37 -25.39 11.24 10.78
C TRP A 37 -25.77 9.98 11.55
N ASP A 38 -25.75 8.82 10.88
CA ASP A 38 -26.01 7.54 11.54
C ASP A 38 -25.00 7.19 12.64
N LEU A 39 -23.78 7.75 12.59
CA LEU A 39 -22.73 7.46 13.57
C LEU A 39 -22.73 8.42 14.77
N VAL A 40 -23.46 9.53 14.70
CA VAL A 40 -23.48 10.58 15.73
C VAL A 40 -24.53 10.24 16.79
N ARG A 41 -24.10 10.00 18.03
CA ARG A 41 -24.99 9.54 19.12
C ARG A 41 -25.91 10.65 19.65
N ASP A 42 -25.42 11.88 19.71
CA ASP A 42 -26.09 13.07 20.22
C ASP A 42 -26.44 14.04 19.07
N LEU A 43 -26.97 13.51 17.96
CA LEU A 43 -27.17 14.24 16.71
C LEU A 43 -28.06 15.50 16.89
N ASP A 44 -27.44 16.67 16.75
CA ASP A 44 -28.12 17.95 16.53
C ASP A 44 -27.97 18.35 15.05
N ALA A 45 -28.95 17.90 14.27
CA ALA A 45 -28.97 18.12 12.83
C ALA A 45 -29.08 19.61 12.45
N ASP A 46 -29.80 20.43 13.22
CA ASP A 46 -29.97 21.86 12.89
C ASP A 46 -28.63 22.60 13.01
N ARG A 47 -27.89 22.32 14.10
CA ARG A 47 -26.55 22.86 14.30
C ARG A 47 -25.61 22.45 13.16
N MET A 48 -25.59 21.17 12.77
CA MET A 48 -24.72 20.70 11.69
C MET A 48 -25.09 21.31 10.33
N LEU A 49 -26.39 21.45 10.03
CA LEU A 49 -26.88 22.05 8.78
C LEU A 49 -26.52 23.53 8.67
N ALA A 50 -26.60 24.28 9.78
CA ALA A 50 -26.33 25.71 9.84
C ALA A 50 -24.85 26.08 9.57
N LEU A 51 -23.91 25.13 9.69
CA LEU A 51 -22.48 25.40 9.47
C LEU A 51 -22.19 25.86 8.04
N LYS A 52 -21.52 26.98 7.87
CA LYS A 52 -21.03 27.43 6.55
C LYS A 52 -19.74 26.69 6.19
N GLY A 53 -19.53 26.38 4.91
CA GLY A 53 -18.32 25.67 4.46
C GLY A 53 -18.52 24.94 3.12
N LYS A 54 -17.82 23.82 2.97
CA LYS A 54 -17.89 22.97 1.78
C LYS A 54 -19.30 22.39 1.57
N PRO A 55 -19.67 22.02 0.33
CA PRO A 55 -20.91 21.30 0.06
C PRO A 55 -21.07 20.07 0.98
N LYS A 56 -22.24 19.91 1.58
CA LYS A 56 -22.57 18.78 2.45
C LYS A 56 -23.21 17.65 1.67
N LEU A 57 -22.69 16.44 1.86
CA LEU A 57 -23.37 15.18 1.57
C LEU A 57 -23.90 14.63 2.90
N ILE A 58 -25.21 14.45 3.02
CA ILE A 58 -25.80 13.82 4.20
C ILE A 58 -26.01 12.34 3.92
N THR A 59 -25.54 11.49 4.84
CA THR A 59 -25.71 10.04 4.78
C THR A 59 -26.26 9.55 6.12
N VAL A 60 -27.36 8.79 6.07
CA VAL A 60 -27.95 8.10 7.21
C VAL A 60 -27.96 6.60 6.92
N ARG A 61 -26.80 5.95 7.06
CA ARG A 61 -26.59 4.56 6.60
C ARG A 61 -27.23 3.53 7.55
N SER A 62 -27.89 2.52 7.00
CA SER A 62 -28.53 1.43 7.75
C SER A 62 -27.50 0.41 8.18
N ARG A 63 -27.82 -0.38 9.22
CA ARG A 63 -26.96 -1.50 9.63
C ARG A 63 -26.73 -2.54 8.53
N GLN A 64 -27.72 -2.77 7.67
CA GLN A 64 -27.61 -3.71 6.54
C GLN A 64 -26.58 -3.25 5.50
N GLN A 65 -26.37 -1.95 5.35
CA GLN A 65 -25.37 -1.37 4.46
C GLN A 65 -24.16 -0.79 5.21
N GLY A 66 -23.85 -1.28 6.42
CA GLY A 66 -22.63 -0.93 7.16
C GLY A 66 -22.66 0.41 7.91
N GLY A 67 -23.85 0.89 8.26
CA GLY A 67 -24.06 2.04 9.13
C GLY A 67 -24.60 1.65 10.51
N ALA A 68 -25.07 2.64 11.26
CA ALA A 68 -25.60 2.42 12.61
C ALA A 68 -27.11 2.74 12.76
N ALA A 69 -27.73 3.39 11.77
CA ALA A 69 -29.12 3.85 11.87
C ALA A 69 -30.12 2.70 11.89
N ARG A 70 -31.14 2.84 12.74
CA ARG A 70 -32.34 1.98 12.71
C ARG A 70 -33.30 2.49 11.63
N PRO A 71 -34.12 1.61 11.01
CA PRO A 71 -35.03 2.03 9.95
C PRO A 71 -35.95 3.20 10.30
N ALA A 72 -36.51 3.21 11.52
CA ALA A 72 -37.43 4.26 11.97
C ALA A 72 -36.77 5.64 12.14
N GLU A 73 -35.44 5.70 12.29
CA GLU A 73 -34.70 6.96 12.49
C GLU A 73 -34.37 7.65 11.15
N ARG A 74 -34.37 6.90 10.05
CA ARG A 74 -33.87 7.38 8.76
C ARG A 74 -34.78 8.43 8.14
N GLU A 75 -36.06 8.09 7.95
CA GLU A 75 -37.00 8.92 7.18
C GLU A 75 -37.09 10.37 7.71
N PRO A 76 -37.27 10.61 9.02
CA PRO A 76 -37.32 11.97 9.55
C PRO A 76 -36.04 12.77 9.25
N LEU A 77 -34.87 12.12 9.34
CA LEU A 77 -33.58 12.74 9.06
C LEU A 77 -33.39 13.03 7.56
N LEU A 78 -33.79 12.11 6.68
CA LEU A 78 -33.74 12.32 5.23
C LEU A 78 -34.64 13.49 4.81
N ARG A 79 -35.87 13.56 5.33
CA ARG A 79 -36.79 14.68 5.08
C ARG A 79 -36.21 16.00 5.58
N LYS A 80 -35.59 16.01 6.77
CA LYS A 80 -34.93 17.19 7.32
C LYS A 80 -33.78 17.68 6.43
N ALA A 81 -32.93 16.77 5.94
CA ALA A 81 -31.85 17.12 5.02
C ALA A 81 -32.36 17.68 3.68
N LEU A 82 -33.44 17.10 3.12
CA LEU A 82 -34.08 17.60 1.90
C LEU A 82 -34.68 19.00 2.10
N ALA A 83 -35.41 19.21 3.20
CA ALA A 83 -36.02 20.51 3.52
C ALA A 83 -34.96 21.61 3.69
N ALA A 84 -33.79 21.26 4.26
CA ALA A 84 -32.65 22.16 4.40
C ALA A 84 -31.91 22.45 3.07
N GLY A 85 -32.24 21.74 1.98
CA GLY A 85 -31.64 21.97 0.67
C GLY A 85 -30.15 21.65 0.61
N VAL A 86 -29.69 20.60 1.31
CA VAL A 86 -28.28 20.17 1.30
C VAL A 86 -27.80 19.89 -0.13
N ALA A 87 -26.49 20.00 -0.37
CA ALA A 87 -25.95 19.82 -1.73
C ALA A 87 -26.15 18.40 -2.25
N TYR A 88 -25.92 17.40 -1.41
CA TYR A 88 -26.13 15.99 -1.74
C TYR A 88 -26.83 15.23 -0.61
N LEU A 89 -27.62 14.24 -0.99
CA LEU A 89 -28.23 13.26 -0.10
C LEU A 89 -27.91 11.85 -0.61
N ASP A 90 -27.40 10.98 0.27
CA ASP A 90 -27.18 9.56 -0.03
C ASP A 90 -28.41 8.74 0.37
N LEU A 91 -29.05 8.11 -0.62
CA LEU A 91 -30.22 7.24 -0.46
C LEU A 91 -29.81 5.79 -0.74
N GLU A 92 -30.28 4.85 0.06
CA GLU A 92 -30.02 3.42 -0.16
C GLU A 92 -30.86 2.86 -1.30
N PHE A 93 -30.25 2.03 -2.14
CA PHE A 93 -30.99 1.23 -3.11
C PHE A 93 -31.78 0.15 -2.38
N GLY A 94 -33.10 0.28 -2.41
CA GLY A 94 -34.08 -0.58 -1.75
C GLY A 94 -35.39 0.17 -1.51
N ASP A 95 -36.49 -0.56 -1.34
CA ASP A 95 -37.87 -0.03 -1.42
C ASP A 95 -38.15 1.19 -0.53
N ARG A 96 -37.50 1.29 0.63
CA ARG A 96 -37.78 2.33 1.64
C ARG A 96 -37.27 3.71 1.25
N ASP A 97 -36.13 3.79 0.58
CA ASP A 97 -35.47 5.06 0.28
C ASP A 97 -35.82 5.56 -1.13
N LEU A 98 -36.30 4.68 -2.01
CA LEU A 98 -36.71 5.02 -3.39
C LEU A 98 -37.81 6.09 -3.43
N VAL A 99 -38.62 6.21 -2.38
CA VAL A 99 -39.64 7.27 -2.27
C VAL A 99 -39.04 8.69 -2.23
N PHE A 100 -37.77 8.84 -1.83
CA PHE A 100 -37.06 10.13 -1.77
C PHE A 100 -36.26 10.45 -3.03
N VAL A 101 -36.13 9.49 -3.95
CA VAL A 101 -35.37 9.62 -5.19
C VAL A 101 -36.03 10.64 -6.12
N ARG A 102 -37.36 10.57 -6.25
CA ARG A 102 -38.13 11.45 -7.11
C ARG A 102 -38.58 12.67 -6.30
N GLY A 103 -38.06 13.85 -6.65
CA GLY A 103 -38.46 15.09 -6.00
C GLY A 103 -37.82 16.33 -6.60
N ARG A 104 -38.60 17.42 -6.67
CA ARG A 104 -38.12 18.74 -7.12
C ARG A 104 -37.25 19.37 -6.03
N GLY A 105 -36.17 20.07 -6.41
CA GLY A 105 -35.29 20.74 -5.45
C GLY A 105 -33.85 20.89 -5.95
N ARG A 106 -33.00 21.53 -5.13
CA ARG A 106 -31.58 21.78 -5.45
C ARG A 106 -30.64 20.66 -4.99
N THR A 107 -31.13 19.74 -4.16
CA THR A 107 -30.36 18.61 -3.61
C THR A 107 -30.14 17.54 -4.66
N ARG A 108 -28.87 17.25 -4.96
CA ARG A 108 -28.49 16.11 -5.79
C ARG A 108 -28.60 14.82 -4.98
N ARG A 109 -29.03 13.74 -5.62
CA ARG A 109 -29.28 12.45 -4.95
C ARG A 109 -28.25 11.43 -5.42
N LEU A 110 -27.68 10.71 -4.47
CA LEU A 110 -26.95 9.47 -4.74
C LEU A 110 -27.89 8.31 -4.44
N LEU A 111 -27.85 7.28 -5.28
CA LEU A 111 -28.53 6.01 -5.02
C LEU A 111 -27.46 4.96 -4.79
N SER A 112 -27.31 4.50 -3.56
CA SER A 112 -26.15 3.70 -3.16
C SER A 112 -26.51 2.25 -2.79
N HIS A 113 -25.64 1.35 -3.21
CA HIS A 113 -25.68 -0.06 -2.87
C HIS A 113 -24.31 -0.47 -2.34
N HIS A 114 -24.30 -1.15 -1.18
CA HIS A 114 -23.09 -1.67 -0.55
C HIS A 114 -23.20 -3.17 -0.40
N ASP A 115 -22.29 -3.90 -1.03
CA ASP A 115 -22.17 -5.36 -0.88
C ASP A 115 -20.92 -5.69 -0.07
N PHE A 116 -21.13 -6.22 1.12
CA PHE A 116 -20.05 -6.64 2.03
C PHE A 116 -19.66 -8.10 1.85
N ASN A 117 -20.42 -8.88 1.07
CA ASN A 117 -20.20 -10.31 0.87
C ASN A 117 -19.32 -10.61 -0.33
N GLY A 118 -19.08 -9.62 -1.19
CA GLY A 118 -18.17 -9.76 -2.32
C GLY A 118 -18.44 -8.76 -3.42
N THR A 119 -17.90 -9.07 -4.60
CA THR A 119 -18.15 -8.34 -5.85
C THR A 119 -18.95 -9.23 -6.79
N PRO A 120 -20.26 -8.94 -7.03
CA PRO A 120 -21.12 -9.74 -7.89
C PRO A 120 -20.52 -10.00 -9.28
N ALA A 121 -20.92 -11.12 -9.89
CA ALA A 121 -20.50 -11.46 -11.25
C ALA A 121 -21.11 -10.50 -12.29
N ASP A 122 -22.40 -10.18 -12.14
CA ASP A 122 -23.13 -9.29 -13.04
C ASP A 122 -23.40 -7.92 -12.38
N LEU A 123 -22.34 -7.13 -12.30
CA LEU A 123 -22.41 -5.74 -11.83
C LEU A 123 -23.23 -4.84 -12.78
N LEU A 124 -23.32 -5.20 -14.06
CA LEU A 124 -23.98 -4.40 -15.08
C LEU A 124 -25.51 -4.48 -14.94
N ALA A 125 -26.06 -5.67 -14.67
CA ALA A 125 -27.48 -5.83 -14.35
C ALA A 125 -27.89 -4.98 -13.14
N LEU A 126 -27.14 -5.07 -12.04
CA LEU A 126 -27.38 -4.24 -10.85
C LEU A 126 -27.36 -2.73 -11.18
N TYR A 127 -26.39 -2.29 -11.99
CA TYR A 127 -26.34 -0.89 -12.43
C TYR A 127 -27.57 -0.50 -13.24
N HIS A 128 -28.03 -1.33 -14.17
CA HIS A 128 -29.24 -1.05 -14.96
C HIS A 128 -30.51 -1.00 -14.09
N GLU A 129 -30.65 -1.90 -13.12
CA GLU A 129 -31.75 -1.87 -12.15
C GLU A 129 -31.74 -0.57 -11.34
N MET A 130 -30.57 -0.18 -10.82
CA MET A 130 -30.41 1.08 -10.08
C MET A 130 -30.72 2.29 -10.95
N ARG A 131 -30.32 2.29 -12.23
CA ARG A 131 -30.64 3.38 -13.17
C ARG A 131 -32.14 3.47 -13.47
N ALA A 132 -32.81 2.33 -13.66
CA ALA A 132 -34.24 2.28 -13.91
C ALA A 132 -35.06 2.78 -12.71
N ALA A 133 -34.67 2.40 -11.49
CA ALA A 133 -35.33 2.86 -10.27
C ALA A 133 -34.96 4.30 -9.87
N GLY A 134 -33.73 4.72 -10.17
CA GLY A 134 -33.07 5.88 -9.59
C GLY A 134 -33.39 7.24 -10.20
N GLY A 135 -34.11 7.31 -11.32
CA GLY A 135 -34.36 8.58 -12.02
C GLY A 135 -33.05 9.36 -12.28
N ASP A 136 -32.97 10.61 -11.83
CA ASP A 136 -31.78 11.46 -11.97
C ASP A 136 -30.71 11.23 -10.89
N ALA A 137 -30.92 10.31 -9.95
CA ALA A 137 -29.93 10.01 -8.91
C ALA A 137 -28.68 9.39 -9.53
N LEU A 138 -27.51 9.78 -9.01
CA LEU A 138 -26.21 9.23 -9.39
C LEU A 138 -26.03 7.88 -8.68
N PRO A 139 -25.91 6.75 -9.42
CA PRO A 139 -25.67 5.46 -8.78
C PRO A 139 -24.31 5.41 -8.09
N LYS A 140 -24.26 4.68 -6.98
CA LYS A 140 -23.06 4.38 -6.20
C LYS A 140 -23.03 2.90 -5.85
N ILE A 141 -22.11 2.14 -6.43
CA ILE A 141 -21.97 0.70 -6.18
C ILE A 141 -20.63 0.44 -5.51
N VAL A 142 -20.68 -0.04 -4.28
CA VAL A 142 -19.49 -0.31 -3.46
C VAL A 142 -19.50 -1.77 -3.03
N THR A 143 -18.55 -2.55 -3.50
CA THR A 143 -18.50 -4.00 -3.25
C THR A 143 -17.31 -4.39 -2.38
N PHE A 144 -17.21 -5.62 -1.91
CA PHE A 144 -16.01 -6.12 -1.22
C PHE A 144 -15.12 -6.88 -2.21
N ALA A 145 -13.81 -6.62 -2.21
CA ALA A 145 -12.88 -7.37 -3.06
C ALA A 145 -12.43 -8.66 -2.36
N ASP A 146 -13.03 -9.78 -2.76
CA ASP A 146 -12.65 -11.13 -2.32
C ASP A 146 -11.43 -11.62 -3.08
N ALA A 147 -11.27 -11.21 -4.34
CA ALA A 147 -10.13 -11.49 -5.19
C ALA A 147 -9.52 -10.20 -5.74
N ALA A 148 -8.22 -10.24 -6.02
CA ALA A 148 -7.54 -9.08 -6.62
C ALA A 148 -8.13 -8.71 -8.00
N SER A 149 -8.71 -9.68 -8.72
CA SER A 149 -9.40 -9.47 -10.00
C SER A 149 -10.74 -8.73 -9.87
N ASP A 150 -11.28 -8.53 -8.68
CA ASP A 150 -12.57 -7.85 -8.52
C ASP A 150 -12.52 -6.37 -8.92
N ILE A 151 -11.35 -5.74 -8.77
CA ILE A 151 -11.13 -4.35 -9.18
C ILE A 151 -11.28 -4.17 -10.71
N VAL A 152 -11.01 -5.24 -11.48
CA VAL A 152 -11.15 -5.27 -12.94
C VAL A 152 -12.63 -5.23 -13.32
N ARG A 153 -13.48 -6.01 -12.62
CA ARG A 153 -14.94 -5.96 -12.83
C ARG A 153 -15.52 -4.58 -12.54
N VAL A 154 -15.05 -3.93 -11.47
CA VAL A 154 -15.49 -2.56 -11.15
C VAL A 154 -15.01 -1.54 -12.19
N ARG A 155 -13.77 -1.67 -12.69
CA ARG A 155 -13.28 -0.85 -13.81
C ARG A 155 -14.19 -1.03 -15.05
N ASP A 156 -14.54 -2.26 -15.41
CA ASP A 156 -15.36 -2.54 -16.60
C ASP A 156 -16.78 -1.98 -16.47
N LEU A 157 -17.35 -2.08 -15.27
CA LEU A 157 -18.61 -1.42 -14.95
C LEU A 157 -18.51 0.10 -15.16
N LEU A 158 -17.47 0.75 -14.62
CA LEU A 158 -17.26 2.19 -14.78
C LEU A 158 -17.11 2.60 -16.25
N GLN A 159 -16.37 1.81 -17.04
CA GLN A 159 -16.19 2.04 -18.47
C GLN A 159 -17.51 1.90 -19.23
N SER A 160 -18.32 0.90 -18.88
CA SER A 160 -19.64 0.65 -19.49
C SER A 160 -20.65 1.75 -19.14
N ALA A 161 -20.64 2.25 -17.91
CA ALA A 161 -21.50 3.35 -17.46
C ALA A 161 -21.13 4.71 -18.09
N GLY A 162 -19.87 4.86 -18.49
CA GLY A 162 -19.31 6.10 -19.01
C GLY A 162 -18.82 7.08 -17.93
N PRO A 163 -17.86 7.96 -18.25
CA PRO A 163 -17.21 8.83 -17.27
C PRO A 163 -18.18 9.76 -16.52
N GLY A 164 -18.15 9.70 -15.19
CA GLY A 164 -18.97 10.57 -14.33
C GLY A 164 -20.40 10.08 -14.11
N SER A 165 -20.81 8.96 -14.72
CA SER A 165 -22.18 8.42 -14.62
C SER A 165 -22.40 7.50 -13.41
N LEU A 166 -21.33 7.12 -12.71
CA LEU A 166 -21.35 6.13 -11.64
C LEU A 166 -20.21 6.40 -10.65
N ILE A 167 -20.48 6.18 -9.37
CA ILE A 167 -19.45 6.02 -8.34
C ILE A 167 -19.26 4.53 -8.10
N ALA A 168 -18.06 3.98 -8.34
CA ALA A 168 -17.80 2.58 -7.99
C ALA A 168 -16.35 2.34 -7.56
N PHE A 169 -16.18 1.47 -6.57
CA PHE A 169 -14.89 1.00 -6.04
C PHE A 169 -15.13 -0.21 -5.12
N CYS A 170 -14.07 -0.95 -4.85
CA CYS A 170 -14.08 -2.06 -3.89
C CYS A 170 -13.62 -1.62 -2.48
N MET A 171 -14.17 -2.28 -1.47
CA MET A 171 -13.72 -2.31 -0.08
C MET A 171 -12.65 -3.40 0.12
N GLY A 172 -12.00 -3.35 1.28
CA GLY A 172 -10.96 -4.30 1.67
C GLY A 172 -9.59 -3.96 1.09
N ALA A 173 -8.55 -4.62 1.61
CA ALA A 173 -7.16 -4.36 1.22
C ALA A 173 -6.90 -4.62 -0.27
N LYS A 174 -7.53 -5.67 -0.82
CA LYS A 174 -7.48 -5.99 -2.26
C LYS A 174 -8.15 -4.93 -3.14
N GLY A 175 -9.10 -4.18 -2.59
CA GLY A 175 -9.86 -3.14 -3.27
C GLY A 175 -9.15 -1.77 -3.34
N VAL A 176 -8.08 -1.56 -2.57
CA VAL A 176 -7.36 -0.27 -2.47
C VAL A 176 -7.01 0.34 -3.85
N PRO A 177 -6.49 -0.41 -4.84
CA PRO A 177 -6.21 0.13 -6.17
C PRO A 177 -7.42 0.79 -6.86
N SER A 178 -8.63 0.24 -6.68
CA SER A 178 -9.84 0.78 -7.31
C SER A 178 -10.21 2.18 -6.81
N ARG A 179 -9.86 2.49 -5.55
CA ARG A 179 -10.04 3.84 -4.97
C ARG A 179 -9.05 4.82 -5.54
N ILE A 180 -7.78 4.42 -5.65
CA ILE A 180 -6.69 5.27 -6.14
C ILE A 180 -6.89 5.57 -7.64
N LEU A 181 -7.34 4.58 -8.41
CA LEU A 181 -7.53 4.68 -9.86
C LEU A 181 -8.90 5.23 -10.27
N ALA A 182 -9.77 5.59 -9.32
CA ALA A 182 -11.11 6.11 -9.59
C ALA A 182 -11.14 7.22 -10.66
N PRO A 183 -10.23 8.22 -10.69
CA PRO A 183 -10.20 9.24 -11.74
C PRO A 183 -9.85 8.67 -13.12
N SER A 184 -8.89 7.74 -13.19
CA SER A 184 -8.46 7.11 -14.44
C SER A 184 -9.53 6.20 -15.02
N TRP A 185 -10.42 5.65 -14.18
CA TRP A 185 -11.49 4.76 -14.60
C TRP A 185 -12.81 5.48 -14.84
N GLY A 186 -12.88 6.80 -14.62
CA GLY A 186 -14.06 7.61 -14.90
C GLY A 186 -15.12 7.56 -13.79
N SER A 187 -14.77 7.14 -12.57
CA SER A 187 -15.69 7.26 -11.43
C SER A 187 -16.05 8.72 -11.17
N ALA A 188 -17.31 8.97 -10.86
CA ALA A 188 -17.80 10.31 -10.56
C ALA A 188 -17.25 10.87 -9.25
N ALA A 189 -16.91 9.99 -8.29
CA ALA A 189 -16.34 10.38 -7.01
C ALA A 189 -15.49 9.28 -6.37
N VAL A 190 -14.70 9.66 -5.38
CA VAL A 190 -14.01 8.78 -4.43
C VAL A 190 -14.23 9.28 -3.00
N TYR A 191 -14.21 8.36 -2.04
CA TYR A 191 -14.38 8.65 -0.63
C TYR A 191 -13.07 8.42 0.13
N ALA A 192 -12.70 9.38 0.97
CA ALA A 192 -11.49 9.31 1.79
C ALA A 192 -11.70 9.94 3.17
N PRO A 193 -11.23 9.32 4.25
CA PRO A 193 -11.24 9.93 5.57
C PRO A 193 -10.16 11.03 5.67
N ALA A 194 -10.35 11.94 6.62
CA ALA A 194 -9.29 12.87 7.03
C ALA A 194 -8.11 12.11 7.67
N ARG A 195 -6.94 12.75 7.74
CA ARG A 195 -5.75 12.20 8.42
C ARG A 195 -6.10 11.81 9.86
N GLY A 196 -5.73 10.59 10.26
CA GLY A 196 -5.90 10.10 11.64
C GLY A 196 -7.35 9.85 12.06
N ALA A 197 -8.33 10.08 11.18
CA ALA A 197 -9.71 9.68 11.43
C ALA A 197 -9.86 8.18 11.18
N ALA A 198 -10.73 7.53 11.97
CA ALA A 198 -11.13 6.16 11.70
C ALA A 198 -11.76 6.08 10.30
N GLY A 199 -11.34 5.11 9.50
CA GLY A 199 -12.00 4.83 8.24
C GLY A 199 -13.44 4.36 8.51
N SER A 200 -14.39 4.81 7.69
CA SER A 200 -15.79 4.37 7.76
C SER A 200 -16.03 3.03 7.04
N ALA A 201 -15.02 2.51 6.32
CA ALA A 201 -15.07 1.24 5.59
C ALA A 201 -13.66 0.64 5.43
N PRO A 202 -13.52 -0.70 5.32
CA PRO A 202 -12.24 -1.36 5.10
C PRO A 202 -11.53 -0.92 3.81
N GLY A 203 -10.20 -0.74 3.88
CA GLY A 203 -9.37 -0.38 2.73
C GLY A 203 -9.46 1.09 2.29
N GLN A 204 -9.97 1.98 3.14
CA GLN A 204 -9.96 3.42 2.84
C GLN A 204 -8.54 3.99 2.86
N VAL A 205 -8.25 4.79 1.84
CA VAL A 205 -7.00 5.57 1.70
C VAL A 205 -7.30 6.99 2.17
N SER A 206 -6.50 7.50 3.10
CA SER A 206 -6.72 8.85 3.63
C SER A 206 -6.49 9.94 2.57
N LEU A 207 -7.02 11.14 2.80
CA LEU A 207 -6.77 12.29 1.91
C LEU A 207 -5.26 12.61 1.80
N GLU A 208 -4.51 12.46 2.88
CA GLU A 208 -3.06 12.65 2.87
C GLU A 208 -2.38 11.63 1.94
N GLU A 209 -2.77 10.36 2.01
CA GLU A 209 -2.21 9.33 1.14
C GLU A 209 -2.65 9.49 -0.31
N LEU A 210 -3.93 9.78 -0.58
CA LEU A 210 -4.40 10.00 -1.95
C LEU A 210 -3.60 11.11 -2.63
N PHE A 211 -3.49 12.28 -2.00
CA PHE A 211 -2.84 13.43 -2.63
C PHE A 211 -1.32 13.44 -2.48
N GLY A 212 -0.79 13.04 -1.32
CA GLY A 212 0.63 13.08 -1.00
C GLY A 212 1.39 11.86 -1.52
N LEU A 213 0.87 10.66 -1.26
CA LEU A 213 1.51 9.41 -1.68
C LEU A 213 1.18 9.07 -3.14
N TYR A 214 -0.10 8.95 -3.48
CA TYR A 214 -0.52 8.49 -4.81
C TYR A 214 -0.65 9.60 -5.85
N ARG A 215 -0.52 10.87 -5.43
CA ARG A 215 -0.60 12.04 -6.32
C ARG A 215 -1.90 12.04 -7.12
N PHE A 216 -3.01 11.73 -6.45
CA PHE A 216 -4.33 11.48 -7.03
C PHE A 216 -4.77 12.50 -8.09
N HIS A 217 -4.46 13.79 -7.89
CA HIS A 217 -4.76 14.87 -8.82
C HIS A 217 -4.05 14.77 -10.20
N ARG A 218 -3.04 13.92 -10.33
CA ARG A 218 -2.29 13.67 -11.59
C ARG A 218 -2.71 12.37 -12.28
N ILE A 219 -3.51 11.52 -11.62
CA ILE A 219 -3.91 10.23 -12.17
C ILE A 219 -4.99 10.47 -13.23
N GLY A 220 -4.75 9.98 -14.45
CA GLY A 220 -5.72 10.02 -15.54
C GLY A 220 -5.67 8.76 -16.41
N PRO A 221 -6.51 8.67 -17.46
CA PRO A 221 -6.60 7.48 -18.31
C PRO A 221 -5.28 7.06 -18.99
N GLY A 222 -4.34 8.00 -19.15
CA GLY A 222 -3.01 7.77 -19.73
C GLY A 222 -1.97 7.25 -18.73
N THR A 223 -2.21 7.39 -17.43
CA THR A 223 -1.22 7.09 -16.39
C THR A 223 -0.80 5.62 -16.43
N ARG A 224 0.50 5.37 -16.50
CA ARG A 224 1.06 4.01 -16.49
C ARG A 224 1.13 3.45 -15.08
N LEU A 225 0.89 2.15 -14.92
CA LEU A 225 0.83 1.55 -13.60
C LEU A 225 2.09 0.76 -13.30
N LEU A 226 2.57 0.89 -12.07
CA LEU A 226 3.54 0.01 -11.44
C LEU A 226 2.90 -0.54 -10.16
N GLY A 227 3.49 -1.56 -9.56
CA GLY A 227 3.02 -1.96 -8.24
C GLY A 227 3.87 -2.98 -7.53
N ILE A 228 3.46 -3.29 -6.30
CA ILE A 228 4.04 -4.34 -5.47
C ILE A 228 2.99 -5.44 -5.28
N LEU A 229 3.35 -6.67 -5.61
CA LEU A 229 2.53 -7.87 -5.43
C LEU A 229 3.03 -8.70 -4.24
N GLY A 230 2.12 -9.06 -3.32
CA GLY A 230 2.48 -9.87 -2.14
C GLY A 230 1.36 -9.99 -1.11
N TYR A 231 1.66 -10.68 -0.01
CA TYR A 231 0.76 -10.80 1.14
C TYR A 231 1.53 -11.14 2.43
N PRO A 232 1.24 -10.44 3.55
CA PRO A 232 0.52 -9.16 3.63
C PRO A 232 1.35 -8.02 3.00
N ILE A 233 0.70 -6.96 2.49
CA ILE A 233 1.41 -5.83 1.84
C ILE A 233 1.18 -4.46 2.49
N GLY A 234 0.23 -4.34 3.43
CA GLY A 234 -0.16 -3.07 4.03
C GLY A 234 0.99 -2.26 4.67
N HIS A 235 2.07 -2.91 5.09
CA HIS A 235 3.25 -2.26 5.67
C HIS A 235 4.40 -2.00 4.67
N SER A 236 4.22 -2.32 3.39
CA SER A 236 5.27 -2.12 2.40
C SER A 236 5.53 -0.63 2.18
N LEU A 237 6.80 -0.24 2.24
CA LEU A 237 7.24 1.12 1.92
C LEU A 237 7.46 1.33 0.41
N SER A 238 7.37 0.27 -0.42
CA SER A 238 7.60 0.39 -1.87
C SER A 238 6.73 1.45 -2.54
N PRO A 239 5.41 1.56 -2.26
CA PRO A 239 4.60 2.65 -2.80
C PRO A 239 5.15 4.04 -2.44
N ARG A 240 5.69 4.24 -1.23
CA ARG A 240 6.26 5.53 -0.80
C ARG A 240 7.51 5.88 -1.59
N LEU A 241 8.45 4.95 -1.69
CA LEU A 241 9.71 5.15 -2.40
C LEU A 241 9.47 5.42 -3.89
N HIS A 242 8.71 4.54 -4.55
CA HIS A 242 8.50 4.64 -5.98
C HIS A 242 7.66 5.85 -6.36
N ASN A 243 6.56 6.16 -5.65
CA ASN A 243 5.78 7.35 -6.00
C ASN A 243 6.55 8.65 -5.72
N ALA A 244 7.39 8.72 -4.69
CA ALA A 244 8.26 9.87 -4.47
C ALA A 244 9.28 10.04 -5.61
N ALA A 245 9.94 8.96 -6.04
CA ALA A 245 10.87 8.99 -7.16
C ALA A 245 10.19 9.34 -8.50
N LEU A 246 8.98 8.83 -8.74
CA LEU A 246 8.17 9.19 -9.91
C LEU A 246 7.78 10.67 -9.88
N ALA A 247 7.50 11.23 -8.70
CA ALA A 247 7.18 12.64 -8.53
C ALA A 247 8.38 13.54 -8.84
N GLU A 248 9.54 13.19 -8.30
CA GLU A 248 10.82 13.90 -8.50
C GLU A 248 11.19 14.01 -9.97
N LEU A 249 11.00 12.92 -10.73
CA LEU A 249 11.33 12.88 -12.15
C LEU A 249 10.18 13.32 -13.08
N GLY A 250 9.05 13.76 -12.53
CA GLY A 250 7.88 14.20 -13.32
C GLY A 250 7.28 13.11 -14.21
N LEU A 251 7.39 11.84 -13.84
CA LEU A 251 6.94 10.72 -14.66
C LEU A 251 5.45 10.40 -14.40
N ASP A 252 4.67 10.30 -15.48
CA ASP A 252 3.24 9.94 -15.44
C ASP A 252 3.04 8.42 -15.21
N TYR A 253 3.28 8.03 -13.97
CA TYR A 253 3.02 6.70 -13.45
C TYR A 253 2.40 6.77 -12.06
N CYS A 254 1.69 5.72 -11.66
CA CYS A 254 1.26 5.49 -10.28
C CYS A 254 1.73 4.11 -9.82
N TYR A 255 2.40 4.05 -8.66
CA TYR A 255 2.83 2.79 -8.06
C TYR A 255 1.83 2.34 -6.99
N LEU A 256 1.25 1.15 -7.15
CA LEU A 256 0.10 0.66 -6.37
C LEU A 256 0.43 -0.58 -5.52
N PRO A 257 -0.22 -0.76 -4.36
CA PRO A 257 -0.20 -2.02 -3.63
C PRO A 257 -1.21 -3.02 -4.21
N PHE A 258 -0.75 -4.23 -4.53
CA PHE A 258 -1.61 -5.35 -4.95
C PHE A 258 -1.48 -6.49 -3.95
N GLU A 259 -2.47 -6.59 -3.05
CA GLU A 259 -2.49 -7.62 -2.02
C GLU A 259 -3.18 -8.89 -2.51
N THR A 260 -2.51 -10.03 -2.40
CA THR A 260 -3.14 -11.34 -2.62
C THR A 260 -2.34 -12.45 -1.96
N SER A 261 -3.02 -13.38 -1.27
CA SER A 261 -2.40 -14.63 -0.80
C SER A 261 -2.32 -15.69 -1.89
N ARG A 262 -3.15 -15.57 -2.95
CA ARG A 262 -3.25 -16.53 -4.06
C ARG A 262 -2.89 -15.86 -5.37
N LEU A 263 -1.70 -16.17 -5.88
CA LEU A 263 -1.20 -15.57 -7.13
C LEU A 263 -2.18 -15.71 -8.30
N ALA A 264 -2.86 -16.85 -8.41
CA ALA A 264 -3.84 -17.12 -9.47
C ALA A 264 -4.95 -16.07 -9.57
N GLU A 265 -5.37 -15.45 -8.45
CA GLU A 265 -6.37 -14.38 -8.47
C GLU A 265 -5.86 -13.11 -9.17
N PHE A 266 -4.55 -12.91 -9.20
CA PHE A 266 -3.92 -11.69 -9.69
C PHE A 266 -3.40 -11.81 -11.12
N LEU A 267 -3.16 -13.03 -11.62
CA LEU A 267 -2.70 -13.24 -13.00
C LEU A 267 -3.61 -12.55 -14.05
N PRO A 268 -4.95 -12.60 -13.94
CA PRO A 268 -5.82 -11.86 -14.87
C PRO A 268 -5.58 -10.34 -14.80
N VAL A 269 -5.24 -9.79 -13.63
CA VAL A 269 -5.00 -8.35 -13.47
C VAL A 269 -3.80 -7.87 -14.29
N LEU A 270 -2.81 -8.74 -14.54
CA LEU A 270 -1.62 -8.44 -15.35
C LEU A 270 -1.96 -8.09 -16.80
N SER A 271 -2.91 -8.80 -17.41
CA SER A 271 -3.34 -8.54 -18.79
C SER A 271 -4.24 -7.31 -18.87
N GLU A 272 -5.07 -7.13 -17.84
CA GLU A 272 -6.17 -6.18 -17.81
C GLU A 272 -5.76 -4.72 -17.53
N LEU A 273 -4.73 -4.53 -16.69
CA LEU A 273 -4.27 -3.19 -16.34
C LEU A 273 -3.14 -2.71 -17.25
N ARG A 274 -2.98 -1.38 -17.36
CA ARG A 274 -1.84 -0.70 -18.01
C ARG A 274 -0.56 -0.79 -17.16
N LEU A 275 -0.29 -1.99 -16.67
CA LEU A 275 0.79 -2.31 -15.77
C LEU A 275 2.08 -2.51 -16.57
N VAL A 276 3.08 -1.69 -16.30
CA VAL A 276 4.39 -1.73 -16.97
C VAL A 276 5.35 -2.66 -16.24
N GLY A 277 5.17 -2.81 -14.93
CA GLY A 277 6.01 -3.69 -14.13
C GLY A 277 5.51 -3.85 -12.71
N LEU A 278 6.02 -4.89 -12.07
CA LEU A 278 5.68 -5.26 -10.70
C LEU A 278 6.93 -5.62 -9.92
N SER A 279 7.04 -5.05 -8.74
CA SER A 279 7.83 -5.67 -7.68
C SER A 279 7.05 -6.85 -7.13
N VAL A 280 7.73 -7.94 -6.78
CA VAL A 280 7.15 -9.16 -6.23
C VAL A 280 7.83 -9.47 -4.90
N THR A 281 7.03 -9.65 -3.86
CA THR A 281 7.50 -10.01 -2.53
C THR A 281 6.84 -11.29 -2.04
N LEU A 282 7.07 -11.64 -0.77
CA LEU A 282 6.50 -12.81 -0.13
C LEU A 282 4.97 -12.87 -0.33
N PRO A 283 4.40 -14.05 -0.57
CA PRO A 283 5.06 -15.34 -0.80
C PRO A 283 5.39 -15.65 -2.28
N HIS A 284 5.23 -14.68 -3.20
CA HIS A 284 5.09 -14.97 -4.64
C HIS A 284 6.39 -15.02 -5.44
N LYS A 285 7.55 -14.72 -4.85
CA LYS A 285 8.82 -14.64 -5.60
C LYS A 285 9.19 -15.93 -6.34
N GLU A 286 8.86 -17.10 -5.78
CA GLU A 286 9.06 -18.39 -6.44
C GLU A 286 7.83 -18.81 -7.25
N ALA A 287 6.63 -18.57 -6.70
CA ALA A 287 5.36 -18.99 -7.31
C ALA A 287 5.09 -18.31 -8.67
N ILE A 288 5.67 -17.13 -8.93
CA ILE A 288 5.47 -16.42 -10.18
C ILE A 288 6.28 -17.00 -11.35
N LEU A 289 7.35 -17.75 -11.10
CA LEU A 289 8.26 -18.26 -12.15
C LEU A 289 7.55 -19.00 -13.30
N PRO A 290 6.59 -19.91 -13.06
CA PRO A 290 5.91 -20.65 -14.14
C PRO A 290 5.03 -19.77 -15.03
N HIS A 291 4.79 -18.52 -14.65
CA HIS A 291 3.92 -17.57 -15.35
C HIS A 291 4.72 -16.52 -16.14
N LEU A 292 6.04 -16.65 -16.24
CA LEU A 292 6.92 -15.69 -16.91
C LEU A 292 7.45 -16.29 -18.21
N ASP A 293 7.46 -15.48 -19.27
CA ASP A 293 7.92 -15.88 -20.60
C ASP A 293 9.45 -15.94 -20.70
N ALA A 294 10.14 -15.10 -19.92
CA ALA A 294 11.59 -15.06 -19.89
C ALA A 294 12.10 -14.72 -18.50
N LEU A 295 13.33 -15.17 -18.21
CA LEU A 295 14.07 -14.86 -16.99
C LEU A 295 15.46 -14.36 -17.37
N ASP A 296 15.97 -13.36 -16.65
CA ASP A 296 17.40 -13.08 -16.69
C ASP A 296 18.21 -14.19 -16.00
N ASP A 297 19.53 -14.17 -16.24
CA ASP A 297 20.42 -15.21 -15.71
C ASP A 297 20.46 -15.23 -14.18
N THR A 298 20.27 -14.07 -13.54
CA THR A 298 20.22 -13.95 -12.09
C THR A 298 18.94 -14.60 -11.53
N ALA A 299 17.77 -14.28 -12.07
CA ALA A 299 16.50 -14.86 -11.65
C ALA A 299 16.45 -16.37 -11.90
N ARG A 300 16.93 -16.84 -13.06
CA ARG A 300 17.01 -18.27 -13.39
C ARG A 300 17.89 -19.02 -12.38
N ARG A 301 19.08 -18.48 -12.09
CA ARG A 301 20.05 -19.07 -11.15
C ARG A 301 19.50 -19.09 -9.72
N VAL A 302 19.04 -17.95 -9.23
CA VAL A 302 18.47 -17.81 -7.88
C VAL A 302 17.21 -18.66 -7.71
N GLY A 303 16.44 -18.84 -8.79
CA GLY A 303 15.14 -19.50 -8.77
C GLY A 303 14.13 -18.69 -7.98
N ALA A 304 14.16 -17.37 -8.14
CA ALA A 304 13.19 -16.43 -7.57
C ALA A 304 13.20 -15.11 -8.36
N VAL A 305 12.03 -14.51 -8.53
CA VAL A 305 11.83 -13.23 -9.20
C VAL A 305 11.26 -12.23 -8.21
N ASN A 306 11.89 -11.07 -8.08
CA ASN A 306 11.35 -9.95 -7.30
C ASN A 306 10.88 -8.80 -8.18
N THR A 307 11.09 -8.88 -9.49
CA THR A 307 10.84 -7.79 -10.44
C THR A 307 10.32 -8.38 -11.74
N VAL A 308 9.11 -8.03 -12.14
CA VAL A 308 8.49 -8.44 -13.40
C VAL A 308 8.32 -7.21 -14.29
N LEU A 309 8.76 -7.31 -15.54
CA LEU A 309 8.55 -6.31 -16.57
C LEU A 309 7.52 -6.81 -17.56
N LYS A 310 6.55 -5.96 -17.92
CA LYS A 310 5.63 -6.23 -19.02
C LYS A 310 6.17 -5.57 -20.29
N VAL A 311 6.76 -6.37 -21.16
CA VAL A 311 7.33 -5.92 -22.44
C VAL A 311 6.39 -6.40 -23.54
N TRP A 312 5.56 -5.49 -24.05
CA TRP A 312 4.44 -5.82 -24.94
C TRP A 312 3.48 -6.82 -24.28
N ASN A 313 3.38 -8.03 -24.83
CA ASN A 313 2.56 -9.13 -24.33
C ASN A 313 3.37 -10.18 -23.58
N ARG A 314 4.65 -9.91 -23.26
CA ARG A 314 5.54 -10.81 -22.54
C ARG A 314 5.85 -10.32 -21.13
N LEU A 315 5.97 -11.26 -20.20
CA LEU A 315 6.37 -11.06 -18.83
C LEU A 315 7.82 -11.52 -18.64
N GLU A 316 8.72 -10.58 -18.36
CA GLU A 316 10.12 -10.88 -18.08
C GLU A 316 10.43 -10.79 -16.58
N GLY A 317 10.98 -11.87 -16.01
CA GLY A 317 11.43 -11.93 -14.64
C GLY A 317 12.88 -11.51 -14.45
N ARG A 318 13.11 -10.62 -13.49
CA ARG A 318 14.42 -10.15 -13.03
C ARG A 318 14.56 -10.34 -11.52
N ASN A 319 15.79 -10.36 -11.04
CA ASN A 319 16.09 -10.38 -9.62
C ASN A 319 17.07 -9.26 -9.24
N THR A 320 16.56 -8.23 -8.54
CA THR A 320 17.37 -7.11 -8.04
C THR A 320 17.84 -7.31 -6.59
N ASP A 321 17.36 -8.36 -5.90
CA ASP A 321 17.71 -8.63 -4.51
C ASP A 321 19.20 -9.06 -4.37
N VAL A 322 19.77 -9.75 -5.36
CA VAL A 322 21.18 -10.22 -5.30
C VAL A 322 22.14 -9.05 -5.14
N GLU A 323 22.20 -8.16 -6.15
CA GLU A 323 23.10 -7.00 -6.12
C GLU A 323 22.78 -6.05 -4.97
N ALA A 324 21.49 -5.87 -4.65
CA ALA A 324 21.07 -5.02 -3.55
C ALA A 324 21.50 -5.57 -2.17
N SER A 325 21.52 -6.89 -1.99
CA SER A 325 21.97 -7.51 -0.73
C SER A 325 23.47 -7.39 -0.51
N LEU A 326 24.26 -7.24 -1.59
CA LEU A 326 25.70 -7.03 -1.51
C LEU A 326 26.08 -5.56 -1.39
N ALA A 327 25.22 -4.64 -1.81
CA ALA A 327 25.50 -3.21 -1.81
C ALA A 327 25.97 -2.67 -0.43
N PRO A 328 25.35 -3.05 0.72
CA PRO A 328 25.80 -2.59 2.04
C PRO A 328 27.18 -3.11 2.46
N LEU A 329 27.68 -4.19 1.83
CA LEU A 329 28.95 -4.84 2.15
C LEU A 329 30.13 -4.22 1.39
N ARG A 330 29.87 -3.53 0.27
CA ARG A 330 30.89 -2.91 -0.58
C ARG A 330 31.68 -1.87 0.22
N GLY A 331 33.01 -1.96 0.15
CA GLY A 331 33.92 -1.07 0.89
C GLY A 331 33.97 -1.29 2.41
N ARG A 332 33.20 -2.25 2.96
CA ARG A 332 33.19 -2.57 4.40
C ARG A 332 33.80 -3.94 4.72
N LEU A 333 33.65 -4.90 3.80
CA LEU A 333 34.22 -6.23 3.94
C LEU A 333 34.66 -6.75 2.57
N ALA A 334 35.92 -7.19 2.45
CA ALA A 334 36.36 -7.97 1.31
C ALA A 334 35.70 -9.35 1.39
N LEU A 335 34.85 -9.69 0.40
CA LEU A 335 34.06 -10.92 0.43
C LEU A 335 34.85 -12.15 0.02
N ASP A 336 35.89 -11.99 -0.80
CA ASP A 336 36.72 -13.10 -1.25
C ASP A 336 37.41 -13.79 -0.06
N GLY A 337 37.18 -15.09 0.10
CA GLY A 337 37.68 -15.88 1.22
C GLY A 337 37.03 -15.62 2.59
N ALA A 338 36.18 -14.61 2.73
CA ALA A 338 35.53 -14.27 4.00
C ALA A 338 34.57 -15.38 4.47
N ARG A 339 34.55 -15.67 5.77
CA ARG A 339 33.65 -16.66 6.37
C ARG A 339 32.34 -15.98 6.74
N VAL A 340 31.25 -16.40 6.10
CA VAL A 340 29.94 -15.77 6.29
C VAL A 340 28.95 -16.76 6.88
N ALA A 341 28.33 -16.41 8.00
CA ALA A 341 27.22 -17.15 8.59
C ALA A 341 25.90 -16.50 8.19
N VAL A 342 25.04 -17.22 7.47
CA VAL A 342 23.71 -16.74 7.06
C VAL A 342 22.64 -17.47 7.85
N MET A 343 21.81 -16.73 8.57
CA MET A 343 20.64 -17.24 9.29
C MET A 343 19.40 -17.11 8.41
N GLY A 344 18.75 -18.21 8.09
CA GLY A 344 17.55 -18.26 7.26
C GLY A 344 17.78 -18.90 5.90
N ALA A 345 16.70 -19.44 5.32
CA ALA A 345 16.73 -20.12 4.02
C ALA A 345 15.52 -19.77 3.13
N GLY A 346 14.95 -18.57 3.29
CA GLY A 346 13.83 -18.08 2.48
C GLY A 346 14.26 -17.43 1.15
N GLY A 347 13.32 -16.82 0.43
CA GLY A 347 13.57 -16.21 -0.88
C GLY A 347 14.66 -15.13 -0.89
N ALA A 348 14.70 -14.25 0.13
CA ALA A 348 15.76 -13.25 0.26
C ALA A 348 17.12 -13.87 0.61
N ALA A 349 17.12 -14.95 1.42
CA ALA A 349 18.35 -15.70 1.72
C ALA A 349 18.94 -16.36 0.47
N ARG A 350 18.11 -16.79 -0.50
CA ARG A 350 18.59 -17.33 -1.79
C ARG A 350 19.41 -16.31 -2.57
N ALA A 351 18.89 -15.10 -2.72
CA ALA A 351 19.57 -14.03 -3.43
C ALA A 351 20.88 -13.62 -2.74
N LEU A 352 20.84 -13.49 -1.40
CA LEU A 352 22.02 -13.17 -0.59
C LEU A 352 23.10 -14.26 -0.68
N VAL A 353 22.73 -15.54 -0.51
CA VAL A 353 23.69 -16.66 -0.55
C VAL A 353 24.32 -16.80 -1.94
N ASP A 354 23.53 -16.66 -3.01
CA ASP A 354 24.05 -16.64 -4.38
C ASP A 354 25.09 -15.52 -4.57
N GLY A 355 24.74 -14.30 -4.18
CA GLY A 355 25.64 -13.15 -4.30
C GLY A 355 26.94 -13.31 -3.50
N LEU A 356 26.85 -13.79 -2.26
CA LEU A 356 28.00 -14.00 -1.39
C LEU A 356 28.95 -15.07 -1.96
N VAL A 357 28.43 -16.24 -2.36
CA VAL A 357 29.26 -17.31 -2.92
C VAL A 357 29.96 -16.85 -4.21
N ARG A 358 29.24 -16.17 -5.10
CA ARG A 358 29.83 -15.64 -6.35
C ARG A 358 30.87 -14.55 -6.12
N SER A 359 30.83 -13.90 -4.96
CA SER A 359 31.84 -12.93 -4.51
C SER A 359 33.06 -13.59 -3.83
N GLY A 360 33.16 -14.93 -3.84
CA GLY A 360 34.28 -15.69 -3.26
C GLY A 360 34.12 -16.03 -1.77
N ALA A 361 32.99 -15.69 -1.14
CA ALA A 361 32.80 -15.92 0.28
C ALA A 361 32.58 -17.41 0.62
N ARG A 362 33.13 -17.84 1.76
CA ARG A 362 32.90 -19.16 2.37
C ARG A 362 31.62 -19.12 3.19
N VAL A 363 30.49 -19.33 2.53
CA VAL A 363 29.15 -19.21 3.13
C VAL A 363 28.76 -20.49 3.89
N THR A 364 28.24 -20.32 5.11
CA THR A 364 27.57 -21.37 5.89
C THR A 364 26.15 -20.94 6.25
N VAL A 365 25.17 -21.74 5.85
CA VAL A 365 23.73 -21.50 6.07
C VAL A 365 23.25 -22.21 7.33
N PHE A 366 22.53 -21.48 8.16
CA PHE A 366 21.86 -21.96 9.36
C PHE A 366 20.36 -21.71 9.23
N ASN A 367 19.53 -22.71 9.49
CA ASN A 367 18.08 -22.53 9.52
C ASN A 367 17.45 -23.45 10.56
N ARG A 368 16.34 -23.01 11.18
CA ARG A 368 15.59 -23.83 12.15
C ARG A 368 15.18 -25.17 11.55
N THR A 369 14.66 -25.14 10.32
CA THR A 369 14.38 -26.35 9.53
C THR A 369 15.61 -26.72 8.73
N ALA A 370 16.37 -27.71 9.20
CA ALA A 370 17.66 -28.11 8.61
C ALA A 370 17.54 -28.50 7.13
N ALA A 371 16.42 -29.11 6.73
CA ALA A 371 16.18 -29.49 5.33
C ALA A 371 16.26 -28.28 4.38
N HIS A 372 15.68 -27.13 4.75
CA HIS A 372 15.73 -25.93 3.91
C HIS A 372 17.15 -25.38 3.77
N ALA A 373 17.93 -25.38 4.85
CA ALA A 373 19.35 -24.97 4.79
C ALA A 373 20.17 -25.90 3.91
N ARG A 374 19.93 -27.23 3.97
CA ARG A 374 20.62 -28.20 3.11
C ARG A 374 20.31 -27.99 1.62
N ILE A 375 19.04 -27.78 1.29
CA ILE A 375 18.60 -27.50 -0.09
C ILE A 375 19.28 -26.22 -0.59
N LEU A 376 19.22 -25.15 0.20
CA LEU A 376 19.83 -23.87 -0.15
C LEU A 376 21.34 -23.98 -0.33
N ALA A 377 22.02 -24.62 0.62
CA ALA A 377 23.46 -24.78 0.60
C ALA A 377 23.93 -25.59 -0.61
N ARG A 378 23.27 -26.72 -0.90
CA ARG A 378 23.56 -27.53 -2.09
C ARG A 378 23.37 -26.75 -3.38
N ARG A 379 22.28 -25.97 -3.50
CA ARG A 379 21.96 -25.20 -4.70
C ARG A 379 23.06 -24.23 -5.11
N PHE A 380 23.69 -23.58 -4.13
CA PHE A 380 24.68 -22.52 -4.39
C PHE A 380 26.11 -22.92 -4.02
N GLY A 381 26.38 -24.19 -3.72
CA GLY A 381 27.74 -24.61 -3.32
C GLY A 381 28.20 -24.07 -1.96
N ALA A 382 27.27 -23.68 -1.09
CA ALA A 382 27.57 -23.26 0.28
C ALA A 382 27.59 -24.46 1.24
N ARG A 383 28.04 -24.23 2.48
CA ARG A 383 27.97 -25.24 3.56
C ARG A 383 26.68 -25.06 4.35
N HIS A 384 26.21 -26.12 4.99
CA HIS A 384 25.15 -26.06 5.99
C HIS A 384 25.66 -26.68 7.29
N LEU A 385 25.25 -26.11 8.42
CA LEU A 385 25.43 -26.71 9.74
C LEU A 385 24.12 -26.63 10.54
N PRO A 386 23.90 -27.53 11.52
CA PRO A 386 22.77 -27.43 12.44
C PRO A 386 22.76 -26.08 13.18
N TRP A 387 21.57 -25.54 13.46
CA TRP A 387 21.40 -24.25 14.15
C TRP A 387 22.23 -24.13 15.45
N ALA A 388 22.29 -25.20 16.24
CA ALA A 388 23.05 -25.23 17.49
C ALA A 388 24.56 -24.96 17.33
N ARG A 389 25.13 -25.18 16.13
CA ARG A 389 26.54 -24.91 15.83
C ARG A 389 26.83 -23.42 15.65
N LEU A 390 25.81 -22.58 15.50
CA LEU A 390 25.97 -21.13 15.31
C LEU A 390 26.58 -20.43 16.55
N ARG A 391 26.29 -20.92 17.77
CA ARG A 391 26.67 -20.30 19.05
C ARG A 391 28.14 -19.87 19.16
N ARG A 392 29.06 -20.62 18.56
CA ARG A 392 30.51 -20.36 18.57
C ARG A 392 31.10 -20.44 17.16
N PHE A 393 30.29 -20.22 16.13
CA PHE A 393 30.76 -20.35 14.77
C PHE A 393 31.70 -19.18 14.42
N PRO A 394 32.96 -19.44 14.06
CA PRO A 394 33.90 -18.38 13.73
C PRO A 394 33.55 -17.84 12.33
N CYS A 395 33.13 -16.59 12.27
CA CYS A 395 32.80 -15.90 11.03
C CYS A 395 33.21 -14.43 11.08
N ASP A 396 33.44 -13.89 9.89
CA ASP A 396 33.82 -12.50 9.68
C ASP A 396 32.56 -11.63 9.45
N LEU A 397 31.47 -12.26 8.99
CA LEU A 397 30.15 -11.66 8.83
C LEU A 397 29.04 -12.59 9.32
N LEU A 398 28.15 -12.07 10.16
CA LEU A 398 26.89 -12.72 10.55
C LEU A 398 25.72 -11.99 9.88
N VAL A 399 24.93 -12.70 9.08
CA VAL A 399 23.76 -12.12 8.38
C VAL A 399 22.45 -12.73 8.86
N ASN A 400 21.50 -11.90 9.27
CA ASN A 400 20.11 -12.30 9.44
C ASN A 400 19.35 -12.15 8.13
N ALA A 401 18.88 -13.28 7.61
CA ALA A 401 17.96 -13.38 6.46
C ALA A 401 16.65 -14.09 6.84
N THR A 402 16.31 -14.11 8.14
CA THR A 402 15.01 -14.56 8.65
C THR A 402 14.03 -13.38 8.77
N SER A 403 12.77 -13.65 9.12
CA SER A 403 11.79 -12.63 9.50
C SER A 403 11.78 -12.30 11.01
N VAL A 404 12.68 -12.88 11.80
CA VAL A 404 12.70 -12.66 13.26
C VAL A 404 13.24 -11.27 13.55
N GLY A 405 12.42 -10.43 14.21
CA GLY A 405 12.72 -9.02 14.48
C GLY A 405 12.03 -8.05 13.52
N LEU A 406 11.30 -8.55 12.52
CA LEU A 406 10.48 -7.74 11.62
C LEU A 406 9.23 -7.24 12.36
N ALA A 407 8.81 -6.01 12.10
CA ALA A 407 7.56 -5.48 12.63
C ALA A 407 6.37 -6.41 12.33
N PRO A 408 5.45 -6.63 13.29
CA PRO A 408 5.36 -5.97 14.61
C PRO A 408 6.23 -6.62 15.71
N GLU A 409 6.88 -7.76 15.48
CA GLU A 409 7.65 -8.50 16.48
C GLU A 409 9.08 -7.95 16.70
N ILE A 410 9.20 -6.63 16.82
CA ILE A 410 10.47 -5.88 16.82
C ILE A 410 11.40 -6.20 18.01
N HIS A 411 10.86 -6.78 19.08
CA HIS A 411 11.59 -7.13 20.30
C HIS A 411 12.31 -8.48 20.21
N ARG A 412 12.15 -9.22 19.11
CA ARG A 412 12.78 -10.53 18.91
C ARG A 412 14.13 -10.39 18.21
N SER A 413 15.02 -11.34 18.50
CA SER A 413 16.30 -11.53 17.81
C SER A 413 16.40 -13.00 17.40
N PRO A 414 17.00 -13.34 16.24
CA PRO A 414 17.19 -14.74 15.83
C PRO A 414 18.11 -15.51 16.80
N VAL A 415 19.02 -14.81 17.48
CA VAL A 415 19.98 -15.42 18.42
C VAL A 415 20.15 -14.57 19.68
N PRO A 416 20.56 -15.16 20.81
CA PRO A 416 20.98 -14.39 21.98
C PRO A 416 22.22 -13.53 21.70
N ALA A 417 22.34 -12.39 22.37
CA ALA A 417 23.49 -11.48 22.25
C ALA A 417 24.85 -12.16 22.42
N SER A 418 24.94 -13.19 23.28
CA SER A 418 26.18 -13.96 23.53
C SER A 418 26.68 -14.77 22.32
N TRP A 419 25.84 -14.97 21.30
CA TRP A 419 26.20 -15.66 20.07
C TRP A 419 26.80 -14.71 19.02
N ILE A 420 26.65 -13.40 19.22
CA ILE A 420 27.12 -12.37 18.30
C ILE A 420 28.61 -12.13 18.54
N ASN A 421 29.45 -12.80 17.74
CA ASN A 421 30.91 -12.74 17.85
C ASN A 421 31.59 -12.28 16.56
N ALA A 422 30.83 -12.06 15.49
CA ALA A 422 31.36 -11.60 14.20
C ALA A 422 31.64 -10.09 14.25
N PRO A 423 32.75 -9.62 13.65
CA PRO A 423 33.10 -8.19 13.59
C PRO A 423 32.06 -7.35 12.83
N VAL A 424 31.37 -7.97 11.86
CA VAL A 424 30.29 -7.34 11.10
C VAL A 424 29.00 -8.14 11.28
N VAL A 425 27.91 -7.43 11.60
CA VAL A 425 26.56 -7.99 11.70
C VAL A 425 25.64 -7.25 10.73
N TYR A 426 24.98 -8.01 9.87
CA TYR A 426 24.06 -7.48 8.87
C TYR A 426 22.66 -8.06 9.10
N ASP A 427 21.65 -7.21 9.13
CA ASP A 427 20.26 -7.64 9.15
C ASP A 427 19.56 -7.15 7.88
N ILE A 428 18.96 -8.05 7.09
CA ILE A 428 18.24 -7.65 5.87
C ILE A 428 16.84 -7.10 6.19
N ILE A 429 16.39 -7.22 7.43
CA ILE A 429 15.18 -6.57 7.92
C ILE A 429 15.42 -5.06 7.91
N TYR A 430 14.51 -4.33 7.27
CA TYR A 430 14.55 -2.86 7.21
C TYR A 430 13.53 -2.19 8.13
N ASN A 431 12.55 -2.93 8.66
CA ASN A 431 11.52 -2.41 9.56
C ASN A 431 11.48 -3.23 10.86
N PRO A 432 12.04 -2.72 11.97
CA PRO A 432 12.62 -1.37 12.14
C PRO A 432 14.03 -1.23 11.51
N PRO A 433 14.54 -0.01 11.29
CA PRO A 433 15.90 0.22 10.80
C PRO A 433 16.98 -0.34 11.73
N GLU A 434 16.79 -0.21 13.04
CA GLU A 434 17.59 -0.83 14.08
C GLU A 434 16.83 -2.00 14.73
N THR A 435 17.11 -3.22 14.27
CA THR A 435 16.56 -4.43 14.90
C THR A 435 17.23 -4.70 16.25
N ARG A 436 16.60 -5.53 17.09
CA ARG A 436 17.22 -6.00 18.33
C ARG A 436 18.60 -6.65 18.08
N LEU A 437 18.76 -7.40 16.99
CA LEU A 437 20.03 -8.01 16.62
C LEU A 437 21.11 -6.94 16.40
N LEU A 438 20.80 -5.89 15.63
CA LEU A 438 21.74 -4.81 15.34
C LEU A 438 22.07 -4.01 16.61
N ARG A 439 21.07 -3.71 17.44
CA ARG A 439 21.29 -3.03 18.72
C ARG A 439 22.22 -3.84 19.64
N GLU A 440 21.95 -5.14 19.82
CA GLU A 440 22.79 -6.02 20.64
C GLU A 440 24.21 -6.17 20.08
N ALA A 441 24.37 -6.22 18.76
CA ALA A 441 25.67 -6.24 18.10
C ALA A 441 26.47 -4.95 18.38
N ARG A 442 25.81 -3.79 18.28
CA ARG A 442 26.42 -2.48 18.56
C ARG A 442 26.85 -2.34 20.02
N CYS A 443 26.03 -2.79 20.98
CA CYS A 443 26.40 -2.83 22.39
C CYS A 443 27.64 -3.69 22.68
N ARG A 444 27.98 -4.61 21.77
CA ARG A 444 29.17 -5.47 21.84
C ARG A 444 30.34 -4.93 21.01
N GLY A 445 30.26 -3.67 20.54
CA GLY A 445 31.29 -3.03 19.73
C GLY A 445 31.40 -3.54 18.30
N GLN A 446 30.42 -4.29 17.80
CA GLN A 446 30.45 -4.84 16.44
C GLN A 446 29.96 -3.81 15.42
N SER A 447 30.48 -3.88 14.21
CA SER A 447 29.99 -3.08 13.08
C SER A 447 28.62 -3.61 12.62
N THR A 448 27.70 -2.70 12.29
CA THR A 448 26.30 -3.05 11.96
C THR A 448 25.89 -2.52 10.60
N LEU A 449 25.11 -3.33 9.88
CA LEU A 449 24.51 -2.99 8.60
C LEU A 449 22.99 -3.19 8.68
N SER A 450 22.25 -2.13 8.35
CA SER A 450 20.78 -2.15 8.32
C SER A 450 20.25 -2.62 6.97
N GLY A 451 19.08 -3.26 6.99
CA GLY A 451 18.37 -3.70 5.79
C GLY A 451 17.84 -2.55 4.94
N VAL A 452 17.80 -1.32 5.48
CA VAL A 452 17.36 -0.12 4.76
C VAL A 452 18.17 0.08 3.47
N GLU A 453 19.49 -0.09 3.52
CA GLU A 453 20.34 0.12 2.34
C GLU A 453 20.04 -0.92 1.23
N MET A 454 19.82 -2.19 1.60
CA MET A 454 19.37 -3.20 0.64
C MET A 454 17.98 -2.88 0.11
N PHE A 455 17.05 -2.47 0.97
CA PHE A 455 15.68 -2.13 0.58
C PHE A 455 15.65 -0.97 -0.43
N VAL A 456 16.46 0.07 -0.22
CA VAL A 456 16.59 1.21 -1.14
C VAL A 456 17.30 0.77 -2.43
N ALA A 457 18.38 0.01 -2.34
CA ALA A 457 19.14 -0.44 -3.50
C ALA A 457 18.30 -1.31 -4.46
N GLN A 458 17.52 -2.26 -3.93
CA GLN A 458 16.65 -3.09 -4.77
C GLN A 458 15.53 -2.27 -5.42
N ALA A 459 14.96 -1.29 -4.68
CA ALA A 459 13.90 -0.42 -5.18
C ALA A 459 14.43 0.53 -6.27
N ALA A 460 15.65 1.04 -6.11
CA ALA A 460 16.31 1.89 -7.10
C ALA A 460 16.59 1.12 -8.40
N ALA A 461 17.09 -0.12 -8.30
CA ALA A 461 17.30 -0.98 -9.45
C ALA A 461 15.97 -1.30 -10.16
N GLN A 462 14.92 -1.62 -9.40
CA GLN A 462 13.57 -1.80 -9.94
C GLN A 462 13.06 -0.57 -10.66
N PHE A 463 13.20 0.61 -10.05
CA PHE A 463 12.79 1.87 -10.64
C PHE A 463 13.46 2.11 -12.00
N ALA A 464 14.77 1.85 -12.08
CA ALA A 464 15.52 1.96 -13.32
C ALA A 464 15.02 0.99 -14.40
N LEU A 465 14.77 -0.27 -14.03
CA LEU A 465 14.20 -1.27 -14.94
C LEU A 465 12.79 -0.88 -15.43
N PHE A 466 11.93 -0.36 -14.55
CA PHE A 466 10.56 0.01 -14.88
C PHE A 466 10.44 1.24 -15.77
N THR A 467 11.33 2.21 -15.58
CA THR A 467 11.18 3.55 -16.17
C THR A 467 12.23 3.87 -17.23
N GLY A 468 13.33 3.11 -17.30
CA GLY A 468 14.51 3.45 -18.10
C GLY A 468 15.23 4.70 -17.62
N ARG A 469 14.95 5.18 -16.38
CA ARG A 469 15.55 6.38 -15.80
C ARG A 469 16.37 6.04 -14.56
N GLN A 470 17.43 6.79 -14.32
CA GLN A 470 18.21 6.65 -13.09
C GLN A 470 17.34 7.02 -11.87
N ALA A 471 17.34 6.16 -10.85
CA ALA A 471 16.57 6.39 -9.64
C ALA A 471 17.23 7.50 -8.77
N PRO A 472 16.44 8.41 -8.17
CA PRO A 472 16.93 9.37 -7.20
C PRO A 472 17.17 8.69 -5.83
N VAL A 473 18.26 7.92 -5.74
CA VAL A 473 18.55 7.02 -4.60
C VAL A 473 18.52 7.74 -3.25
N ASP A 474 19.08 8.95 -3.17
CA ASP A 474 19.12 9.71 -1.92
C ASP A 474 17.72 10.15 -1.45
N LEU A 475 16.84 10.51 -2.39
CA LEU A 475 15.44 10.79 -2.07
C LEU A 475 14.74 9.53 -1.57
N MET A 476 14.91 8.40 -2.26
CA MET A 476 14.30 7.13 -1.86
C MET A 476 14.77 6.70 -0.47
N ARG A 477 16.06 6.90 -0.15
CA ARG A 477 16.61 6.65 1.19
C ARG A 477 15.97 7.54 2.24
N ARG A 478 15.90 8.87 2.01
CA ARG A 478 15.25 9.80 2.96
C ARG A 478 13.80 9.42 3.21
N VAL A 479 13.03 9.14 2.17
CA VAL A 479 11.62 8.73 2.27
C VAL A 479 11.47 7.43 3.05
N ALA A 480 12.37 6.46 2.86
CA ALA A 480 12.37 5.22 3.63
C ALA A 480 12.57 5.49 5.13
N LEU A 481 13.58 6.28 5.49
CA LEU A 481 13.92 6.60 6.88
C LEU A 481 12.83 7.41 7.58
N GLU A 482 12.28 8.44 6.91
CA GLU A 482 11.17 9.25 7.42
C GLU A 482 9.93 8.38 7.69
N ALA A 483 9.61 7.46 6.78
CA ALA A 483 8.48 6.55 6.95
C ALA A 483 8.69 5.53 8.09
N LEU A 484 9.93 5.26 8.47
CA LEU A 484 10.31 4.39 9.59
C LEU A 484 10.44 5.15 10.91
N GLY A 485 10.21 6.48 10.91
CA GLY A 485 10.28 7.31 12.11
C GLY A 485 11.69 7.72 12.53
N GLU A 486 12.68 7.60 11.64
CA GLU A 486 14.05 8.05 11.90
C GLU A 486 14.36 9.40 11.25
N ASP A 487 15.18 10.22 11.93
CA ASP A 487 15.73 11.45 11.35
C ASP A 487 16.80 11.07 10.30
N PRO A 488 16.61 11.42 9.01
CA PRO A 488 17.58 11.12 7.95
C PRO A 488 18.99 11.66 8.24
N ARG A 489 19.12 12.68 9.09
CA ARG A 489 20.42 13.26 9.49
C ARG A 489 21.13 12.41 10.53
N ALA A 490 20.40 11.86 11.49
CA ALA A 490 20.95 10.96 12.49
C ALA A 490 21.49 9.67 11.83
N ALA A 491 20.79 9.14 10.84
CA ALA A 491 21.24 7.99 10.05
C ALA A 491 22.48 8.29 9.18
N ALA A 492 22.68 9.54 8.76
CA ALA A 492 23.83 10.00 8.00
C ALA A 492 25.03 10.47 8.86
N GLY A 493 24.93 10.38 10.20
CA GLY A 493 25.97 10.87 11.11
C GLY A 493 26.13 12.40 11.12
N LEU A 494 25.12 13.14 10.64
CA LEU A 494 25.13 14.60 10.58
C LEU A 494 24.42 15.20 11.80
N PRO A 495 24.90 16.33 12.35
CA PRO A 495 24.27 16.96 13.50
C PRO A 495 22.84 17.45 13.16
N PRO A 496 21.92 17.45 14.15
CA PRO A 496 20.55 17.89 13.96
C PRO A 496 20.50 19.35 13.50
N GLN A 497 19.57 19.69 12.60
CA GLN A 497 19.39 21.08 12.20
C GLN A 497 18.84 21.87 13.38
N LYS A 498 19.54 22.94 13.79
CA LYS A 498 18.95 23.92 14.70
C LYS A 498 17.63 24.42 14.09
N PRO A 499 16.53 24.49 14.85
CA PRO A 499 15.26 24.98 14.34
C PRO A 499 15.47 26.37 13.75
N ARG A 500 15.02 26.58 12.50
CA ARG A 500 15.02 27.91 11.90
C ARG A 500 14.21 28.83 12.83
N PRO A 501 14.76 29.97 13.28
CA PRO A 501 13.99 30.90 14.07
C PRO A 501 12.76 31.30 13.26
N ARG A 502 11.58 31.18 13.88
CA ARG A 502 10.35 31.75 13.33
C ARG A 502 10.67 33.20 13.00
N ARG A 503 10.52 33.59 11.73
CA ARG A 503 10.57 35.00 11.34
C ARG A 503 9.43 35.67 12.10
N GLY A 504 9.77 36.29 13.23
CA GLY A 504 8.90 37.23 13.90
C GLY A 504 8.57 38.32 12.90
N LYS A 505 7.27 38.62 12.78
CA LYS A 505 6.81 39.86 12.15
C LYS A 505 7.60 41.00 12.80
N ARG A 506 8.35 41.73 11.98
CA ARG A 506 8.79 43.07 12.33
C ARG A 506 7.76 44.02 11.74
N ASP A 507 7.26 44.83 12.66
CA ASP A 507 6.52 46.09 12.57
C ASP A 507 5.17 46.08 11.85
#